data_AF-A0A6I9HND4-F1
#
_entry.id   AF-A0A6I9HND4-F1
#
_cell.length_a   1.000
_cell.length_b   1.000
_cell.length_c   1.000
_cell.angle_alpha   90.00
_cell.angle_beta   90.00
_cell.angle_gamma   90.00
#
_symmetry.space_group_name_H-M   'P 1'
#
loop_
_entity.id
_entity.type
_entity.pdbx_description
1 polymer ?
#
loop_
_entity_poly.entity_id
_entity_poly.type
_entity_poly.pdbx_seq_one_letter_code
_entity_poly.pdbx_strand_id
1 'polypeptide(L)'
;MWAVLPSELGCVCDQAVPADWIARWQNRNKFYYYHQKFRRVPDLSQCLEGDYLCYYEAEAQWRRDRMVDQEIVEIVRERMAACKQREGPNQFQNCAKEMELLAQVTKAYQDRYGDLGFHGNARTCLMKQKHRMMEERKAAQENPCSPGTGSDRP
;
A
#
# COMPACT_ATOMS: atom_id res chain seq x y z
N MET A 1 41.07 -8.38 -16.62
CA MET A 1 41.41 -7.14 -15.92
C MET A 1 40.17 -6.66 -15.18
N TRP A 2 40.09 -6.88 -13.87
CA TRP A 2 39.04 -6.28 -13.04
C TRP A 2 39.69 -5.14 -12.28
N ALA A 3 39.21 -3.92 -12.49
CA ALA A 3 39.70 -2.74 -11.79
C ALA A 3 39.28 -2.83 -10.31
N VAL A 4 40.27 -2.94 -9.43
CA VAL A 4 40.11 -2.67 -8.00
C VAL A 4 39.95 -1.16 -7.87
N LEU A 5 38.75 -0.68 -7.54
CA LEU A 5 38.55 0.71 -7.12
C LEU A 5 39.29 0.94 -5.80
N PRO A 6 39.89 2.12 -5.60
CA PRO A 6 40.78 2.38 -4.48
C PRO A 6 40.01 2.46 -3.16
N SER A 7 40.41 1.61 -2.22
CA SER A 7 40.00 1.60 -0.81
C SER A 7 40.37 2.89 -0.06
N GLU A 8 41.19 3.77 -0.66
CA GLU A 8 41.71 4.98 0.00
C GLU A 8 40.73 6.17 0.00
N LEU A 9 39.73 6.18 -0.90
CA LEU A 9 38.69 7.23 -0.92
C LEU A 9 37.69 7.12 0.25
N GLY A 10 37.57 5.95 0.89
CA GLY A 10 36.72 5.79 2.07
C GLY A 10 37.26 6.53 3.30
N CYS A 11 38.58 6.55 3.50
CA CYS A 11 39.18 7.10 4.72
C CYS A 11 39.05 8.62 4.86
N VAL A 12 39.01 9.38 3.76
CA VAL A 12 39.00 10.86 3.84
C VAL A 12 37.58 11.42 4.00
N CYS A 13 36.58 10.75 3.42
CA CYS A 13 35.18 11.19 3.44
C CYS A 13 34.43 10.74 4.70
N ASP A 14 34.69 9.52 5.19
CA ASP A 14 33.96 8.93 6.32
C ASP A 14 34.38 9.52 7.68
N GLN A 15 35.61 10.05 7.79
CA GLN A 15 36.13 10.66 9.02
C GLN A 15 35.53 12.05 9.31
N ALA A 16 34.89 12.68 8.33
CA ALA A 16 34.47 14.08 8.40
C ALA A 16 33.04 14.32 8.89
N VAL A 17 32.23 13.27 9.10
CA VAL A 17 30.85 13.44 9.62
C VAL A 17 30.85 13.18 11.13
N PRO A 18 30.63 14.20 11.99
CA PRO A 18 30.63 14.02 13.43
C PRO A 18 29.27 13.46 13.90
N ALA A 19 28.80 12.37 13.29
CA ALA A 19 27.58 11.66 13.68
C ALA A 19 27.63 11.30 15.18
N ASP A 20 28.82 10.94 15.68
CA ASP A 20 29.08 10.66 17.09
C ASP A 20 28.85 11.87 18.00
N TRP A 21 29.22 13.08 17.55
CA TRP A 21 29.02 14.31 18.33
C TRP A 21 27.53 14.67 18.42
N ILE A 22 26.80 14.55 17.30
CA ILE A 22 25.35 14.78 17.25
C ILE A 22 24.62 13.73 18.11
N ALA A 23 24.98 12.46 17.99
CA ALA A 23 24.40 11.38 18.78
C ALA A 23 24.65 11.55 20.29
N ARG A 24 25.84 12.04 20.69
CA ARG A 24 26.11 12.39 22.10
C ARG A 24 25.18 13.48 22.61
N TRP A 25 24.84 14.48 21.79
CA TRP A 25 23.92 15.54 22.19
C TRP A 25 22.47 15.04 22.26
N GLN A 26 22.00 14.27 21.26
CA GLN A 26 20.68 13.65 21.27
C GLN A 26 20.50 12.65 22.43
N ASN A 27 21.55 11.91 22.80
CA ASN A 27 21.51 10.97 23.92
C ASN A 27 21.34 11.66 25.28
N ARG A 28 21.72 12.94 25.41
CA ARG A 28 21.49 13.72 26.63
C ARG A 28 20.00 14.04 26.82
N ASN A 29 19.27 14.26 25.73
CA ASN A 29 17.87 14.70 25.72
C ASN A 29 17.01 13.78 24.82
N LYS A 30 16.75 12.54 25.28
CA LYS A 30 15.93 11.59 24.53
C LYS A 30 14.44 11.93 24.65
N PHE A 31 13.79 12.20 23.52
CA PHE A 31 12.33 12.36 23.43
C PHE A 31 11.70 11.07 22.90
N TYR A 32 10.66 10.59 23.58
CA TYR A 32 9.90 9.40 23.16
C TYR A 32 8.66 9.82 22.38
N TYR A 33 8.43 9.21 21.22
CA TYR A 33 7.20 9.35 20.45
C TYR A 33 6.56 7.98 20.26
N TYR A 34 5.23 7.97 20.17
CA TYR A 34 4.44 6.75 20.00
C TYR A 34 3.64 6.81 18.71
N HIS A 35 3.50 5.66 18.06
CA HIS A 35 2.63 5.55 16.90
C HIS A 35 1.16 5.48 17.36
N GLN A 36 0.31 6.34 16.79
CA GLN A 36 -1.10 6.37 17.14
C GLN A 36 -1.80 5.10 16.67
N LYS A 37 -2.58 4.47 17.56
CA LYS A 37 -3.36 3.26 17.26
C LYS A 37 -4.84 3.59 17.30
N PHE A 38 -5.50 3.53 16.15
CA PHE A 38 -6.95 3.68 16.06
C PHE A 38 -7.63 2.32 16.22
N ARG A 39 -8.66 2.27 17.06
CA ARG A 39 -9.55 1.09 17.15
C ARG A 39 -10.44 1.05 15.91
N ARG A 40 -10.87 -0.15 15.52
CA ARG A 40 -11.85 -0.33 14.43
C ARG A 40 -13.24 0.08 14.91
N VAL A 41 -13.91 0.86 14.08
CA VAL A 41 -15.31 1.29 14.13
C VAL A 41 -16.10 0.42 13.14
N PRO A 42 -17.40 0.17 13.37
CA PRO A 42 -18.28 -0.47 12.39
C PRO A 42 -18.28 0.23 11.02
N ASP A 43 -18.41 -0.56 9.96
CA ASP A 43 -18.47 -0.05 8.59
C ASP A 43 -19.86 0.50 8.24
N LEU A 44 -19.94 1.24 7.13
CA LEU A 44 -21.17 1.87 6.66
C LEU A 44 -22.31 0.86 6.37
N SER A 45 -21.99 -0.40 6.11
CA SER A 45 -22.98 -1.47 5.88
C SER A 45 -23.74 -1.90 7.14
N GLN A 46 -23.18 -1.62 8.33
CA GLN A 46 -23.75 -2.01 9.63
C GLN A 46 -24.55 -0.87 10.26
N CYS A 47 -24.40 0.36 9.76
CA CYS A 47 -25.11 1.53 10.25
C CYS A 47 -26.60 1.50 9.83
N LEU A 48 -27.47 1.96 10.73
CA LEU A 48 -28.89 2.16 10.44
C LEU A 48 -29.10 3.36 9.51
N GLU A 49 -30.20 3.35 8.76
CA GLU A 49 -30.58 4.47 7.90
C GLU A 49 -30.95 5.71 8.74
N GLY A 50 -30.25 6.83 8.52
CA GLY A 50 -30.48 8.08 9.24
C GLY A 50 -29.62 8.31 10.50
N ASP A 51 -28.75 7.37 10.88
CA ASP A 51 -27.79 7.56 11.97
C ASP A 51 -26.52 8.27 11.47
N TYR A 52 -26.51 9.59 11.63
CA TYR A 52 -25.40 10.44 11.19
C TYR A 52 -24.11 10.25 12.00
N LEU A 53 -24.19 9.82 13.26
CA LEU A 53 -22.99 9.59 14.08
C LEU A 53 -22.24 8.36 13.58
N CYS A 54 -22.96 7.26 13.33
CA CYS A 54 -22.38 6.05 12.75
C CYS A 54 -21.74 6.35 11.38
N TYR A 55 -22.40 7.15 10.53
CA TYR A 55 -21.85 7.53 9.23
C TYR A 55 -20.56 8.34 9.35
N TYR A 56 -20.52 9.28 10.28
CA TYR A 56 -19.34 10.12 10.49
C TYR A 56 -18.12 9.29 10.91
N GLU A 57 -18.30 8.37 11.87
CA GLU A 57 -17.20 7.52 12.35
C GLU A 57 -16.75 6.53 11.26
N ALA A 58 -17.70 5.93 10.53
CA ALA A 58 -17.40 5.00 9.43
C ALA A 58 -16.67 5.72 8.28
N GLU A 59 -17.08 6.95 7.94
CA GLU A 59 -16.39 7.74 6.92
C GLU A 59 -14.98 8.14 7.37
N ALA A 60 -14.80 8.51 8.63
CA ALA A 60 -13.49 8.81 9.20
C ALA A 60 -12.56 7.59 9.15
N GLN A 61 -13.07 6.39 9.42
CA GLN A 61 -12.31 5.15 9.25
C GLN A 61 -11.92 4.91 7.80
N TRP A 62 -12.87 4.98 6.88
CA TRP A 62 -12.62 4.81 5.45
C TRP A 62 -11.57 5.80 4.91
N ARG A 63 -11.61 7.06 5.37
CA ARG A 63 -10.64 8.08 4.97
C ARG A 63 -9.23 7.74 5.45
N ARG A 64 -9.08 7.23 6.68
CA ARG A 64 -7.80 6.76 7.20
C ARG A 64 -7.28 5.57 6.41
N ASP A 65 -8.12 4.57 6.16
CA ASP A 65 -7.72 3.37 5.43
C ASP A 65 -7.31 3.72 3.98
N ARG A 66 -8.01 4.66 3.34
CA ARG A 66 -7.62 5.19 2.03
C ARG A 66 -6.23 5.83 2.03
N MET A 67 -5.89 6.61 3.06
CA MET A 67 -4.55 7.20 3.18
C MET A 67 -3.49 6.10 3.40
N VAL A 68 -3.78 5.10 4.22
CA VAL A 68 -2.88 3.96 4.42
C VAL A 68 -2.65 3.19 3.11
N ASP A 69 -3.71 2.95 2.34
CA ASP A 69 -3.61 2.26 1.05
C ASP A 69 -2.84 3.06 -0.02
N GLN A 70 -2.89 4.39 0.03
CA GLN A 70 -2.04 5.25 -0.82
C GLN A 70 -0.56 5.05 -0.49
N GLU A 71 -0.21 5.06 0.79
CA GLU A 71 1.16 4.81 1.24
C GLU A 71 1.63 3.39 0.92
N ILE A 72 0.74 2.38 0.98
CA ILE A 72 1.08 1.00 0.57
C ILE A 72 1.50 0.96 -0.90
N VAL A 73 0.76 1.63 -1.79
CA VAL A 73 1.09 1.69 -3.22
C VAL A 73 2.42 2.42 -3.42
N GLU A 74 2.66 3.49 -2.67
CA GLU A 74 3.90 4.26 -2.78
C GLU A 74 5.12 3.47 -2.29
N ILE A 75 5.02 2.75 -1.17
CA ILE A 75 6.08 1.85 -0.69
C ILE A 75 6.45 0.79 -1.75
N VAL A 76 5.46 0.23 -2.44
CA VAL A 76 5.72 -0.77 -3.49
C VAL A 76 6.36 -0.13 -4.74
N ARG A 77 6.01 1.12 -5.06
CA ARG A 77 6.68 1.91 -6.11
C ARG A 77 8.13 2.18 -5.77
N GLU A 78 8.42 2.57 -4.52
CA GLU A 78 9.79 2.78 -4.06
C GLU A 78 10.62 1.50 -4.16
N ARG A 79 10.05 0.33 -3.85
CA ARG A 79 10.73 -0.97 -4.02
C ARG A 79 11.09 -1.25 -5.47
N MET A 80 10.14 -1.04 -6.39
CA MET A 80 10.40 -1.19 -7.83
C MET A 80 11.48 -0.22 -8.30
N ALA A 81 11.43 1.05 -7.86
CA ALA A 81 12.44 2.06 -8.19
C ALA A 81 13.83 1.70 -7.64
N ALA A 82 13.90 1.19 -6.40
CA ALA A 82 15.15 0.74 -5.79
C ALA A 82 15.74 -0.48 -6.51
N CYS A 83 14.91 -1.44 -6.91
CA CYS A 83 15.33 -2.60 -7.69
C CYS A 83 15.87 -2.18 -9.06
N LYS A 84 15.16 -1.29 -9.75
CA LYS A 84 15.60 -0.67 -11.01
C LYS A 84 16.98 0.00 -10.90
N GLN A 85 17.19 0.78 -9.84
CA GLN A 85 18.46 1.47 -9.61
C GLN A 85 19.62 0.50 -9.30
N ARG A 86 19.36 -0.61 -8.61
CA ARG A 86 20.37 -1.62 -8.25
C ARG A 86 20.82 -2.46 -9.43
N GLU A 87 19.90 -2.80 -10.34
CA GLU A 87 20.14 -3.75 -11.42
C GLU A 87 20.62 -3.10 -12.73
N GLY A 88 20.29 -1.83 -12.95
CA GLY A 88 20.69 -1.07 -14.13
C GLY A 88 20.20 -1.73 -15.44
N PRO A 89 21.09 -2.20 -16.34
CA PRO A 89 20.68 -2.75 -17.63
C PRO A 89 19.91 -4.06 -17.54
N ASN A 90 20.09 -4.84 -16.47
CA ASN A 90 19.44 -6.16 -16.31
C ASN A 90 18.10 -6.10 -15.57
N GLN A 91 17.52 -4.89 -15.41
CA GLN A 91 16.29 -4.64 -14.66
C GLN A 91 15.11 -5.53 -15.10
N PHE A 92 15.01 -5.88 -16.39
CA PHE A 92 13.83 -6.56 -16.92
C PHE A 92 13.73 -8.04 -16.50
N GLN A 93 14.86 -8.68 -16.20
CA GLN A 93 14.89 -10.09 -15.82
C GLN A 93 14.82 -10.27 -14.30
N ASN A 94 15.52 -9.43 -13.56
CA ASN A 94 15.69 -9.59 -12.12
C ASN A 94 14.55 -8.91 -11.31
N CYS A 95 14.01 -7.78 -11.78
CA CYS A 95 12.90 -7.04 -11.15
C CYS A 95 11.49 -7.62 -11.42
N ALA A 96 11.37 -8.78 -12.07
CA ALA A 96 10.07 -9.32 -12.49
C ALA A 96 9.05 -9.47 -11.34
N LYS A 97 9.52 -9.85 -10.14
CA LYS A 97 8.67 -10.02 -8.95
C LYS A 97 8.10 -8.70 -8.43
N GLU A 98 8.92 -7.66 -8.37
CA GLU A 98 8.48 -6.34 -7.90
C GLU A 98 7.53 -5.68 -8.91
N MET A 99 7.77 -5.92 -10.20
CA MET A 99 6.85 -5.50 -11.27
C MET A 99 5.48 -6.16 -11.15
N GLU A 100 5.44 -7.47 -10.91
CA GLU A 100 4.18 -8.21 -10.71
C GLU A 100 3.45 -7.72 -9.46
N LEU A 101 4.17 -7.54 -8.34
CA LEU A 101 3.61 -7.01 -7.11
C LEU A 101 3.00 -5.61 -7.31
N LEU A 102 3.72 -4.73 -8.02
CA LEU A 102 3.22 -3.40 -8.35
C LEU A 102 1.96 -3.46 -9.22
N ALA A 103 1.90 -4.36 -10.21
CA ALA A 103 0.72 -4.54 -11.04
C ALA A 103 -0.48 -5.04 -10.22
N GLN A 104 -0.29 -5.99 -9.30
CA GLN A 104 -1.34 -6.50 -8.43
C GLN A 104 -1.87 -5.42 -7.48
N VAL A 105 -0.97 -4.69 -6.81
CA VAL A 105 -1.34 -3.65 -5.82
C VAL A 105 -2.01 -2.45 -6.50
N THR A 106 -1.50 -2.02 -7.66
CA THR A 106 -2.11 -0.92 -8.41
C THR A 106 -3.49 -1.28 -8.96
N LYS A 107 -3.66 -2.51 -9.47
CA LYS A 107 -4.97 -3.03 -9.88
C LYS A 107 -5.94 -3.07 -8.70
N ALA A 108 -5.55 -3.66 -7.56
CA ALA A 108 -6.40 -3.73 -6.38
C ALA A 108 -6.77 -2.33 -5.83
N TYR A 109 -5.85 -1.36 -5.93
CA TYR A 109 -6.13 0.03 -5.54
C TYR A 109 -7.11 0.70 -6.51
N GLN A 110 -6.92 0.53 -7.83
CA GLN A 110 -7.83 1.07 -8.85
C GLN A 110 -9.23 0.44 -8.76
N ASP A 111 -9.32 -0.87 -8.51
CA ASP A 111 -10.60 -1.57 -8.33
C ASP A 111 -11.37 -1.04 -7.12
N ARG A 112 -10.67 -0.68 -6.04
CA ARG A 112 -11.29 -0.10 -4.83
C ARG A 112 -11.63 1.38 -4.98
N TYR A 113 -10.68 2.21 -5.40
CA TYR A 113 -10.78 3.67 -5.32
C TYR A 113 -10.88 4.39 -6.67
N GLY A 114 -10.73 3.67 -7.79
CA GLY A 114 -10.88 4.23 -9.14
C GLY A 114 -12.27 4.80 -9.38
N ASP A 115 -12.36 5.90 -10.12
CA ASP A 115 -13.60 6.53 -10.59
C ASP A 115 -14.60 6.96 -9.49
N LEU A 116 -14.15 7.11 -8.25
CA LEU A 116 -14.97 7.63 -7.15
C LEU A 116 -15.24 9.15 -7.26
N GLY A 117 -14.54 9.84 -8.16
CA GLY A 117 -14.61 11.30 -8.32
C GLY A 117 -13.92 12.08 -7.19
N PHE A 118 -14.00 13.40 -7.25
CA PHE A 118 -13.39 14.30 -6.26
C PHE A 118 -14.07 14.18 -4.88
N HIS A 119 -15.40 14.10 -4.85
CA HIS A 119 -16.20 13.90 -3.64
C HIS A 119 -16.39 12.42 -3.28
N GLY A 120 -15.34 11.62 -3.45
CA GLY A 120 -15.37 10.18 -3.15
C GLY A 120 -15.55 9.93 -1.65
N ASN A 121 -16.64 9.26 -1.28
CA ASN A 121 -17.01 8.96 0.10
C ASN A 121 -17.12 7.45 0.33
N ALA A 122 -17.20 7.02 1.59
CA ALA A 122 -17.43 5.61 1.95
C ALA A 122 -18.69 5.03 1.28
N ARG A 123 -19.74 5.85 1.10
CA ARG A 123 -20.99 5.46 0.44
C ARG A 123 -20.80 5.13 -1.04
N THR A 124 -20.06 5.94 -1.78
CA THR A 124 -19.82 5.69 -3.21
C THR A 124 -18.93 4.46 -3.40
N CYS A 125 -17.94 4.27 -2.52
CA CYS A 125 -17.14 3.05 -2.45
C CYS A 125 -18.01 1.80 -2.25
N LEU A 126 -18.96 1.83 -1.32
CA LEU A 126 -19.88 0.71 -1.06
C LEU A 126 -20.78 0.42 -2.28
N MET A 127 -21.27 1.43 -2.98
CA MET A 127 -22.07 1.24 -4.18
C MET A 127 -21.24 0.64 -5.33
N LYS A 128 -19.99 1.07 -5.51
CA LYS A 128 -19.06 0.44 -6.46
C LYS A 128 -18.81 -1.03 -6.14
N GLN A 129 -18.57 -1.34 -4.87
CA GLN A 129 -18.40 -2.73 -4.42
C GLN A 129 -19.64 -3.57 -4.73
N LYS A 130 -20.84 -3.04 -4.46
CA LYS A 130 -22.09 -3.74 -4.79
C LYS A 130 -22.23 -3.98 -6.30
N HIS A 131 -21.90 -2.99 -7.14
CA HIS A 131 -21.93 -3.14 -8.60
C HIS A 131 -21.04 -4.30 -9.06
N ARG A 132 -19.78 -4.32 -8.60
CA ARG A 132 -18.82 -5.39 -8.92
C ARG A 132 -19.34 -6.76 -8.50
N MET A 133 -19.87 -6.90 -7.28
CA MET A 133 -20.44 -8.16 -6.79
C MET A 133 -21.63 -8.62 -7.65
N MET A 134 -22.45 -7.70 -8.16
CA MET A 134 -23.56 -8.04 -9.04
C MET A 134 -23.09 -8.49 -10.43
N GLU A 135 -22.04 -7.86 -10.97
CA GLU A 135 -21.42 -8.24 -12.24
C GLU A 135 -20.77 -9.62 -12.15
N GLU A 136 -19.99 -9.89 -11.09
CA GLU A 136 -19.38 -11.20 -10.83
C GLU A 136 -20.46 -12.29 -10.74
N ARG A 137 -21.57 -12.01 -10.05
CA ARG A 137 -22.71 -12.93 -9.96
C ARG A 137 -23.38 -13.18 -11.30
N LYS A 138 -23.48 -12.17 -12.18
CA LYS A 138 -24.04 -12.34 -13.54
C LYS A 138 -23.10 -13.15 -14.42
N ALA A 139 -21.80 -12.81 -14.41
CA ALA A 139 -20.79 -13.53 -15.17
C ALA A 139 -20.70 -15.01 -14.79
N ALA A 140 -20.85 -15.32 -13.50
CA ALA A 140 -20.90 -16.70 -13.00
C ALA A 140 -22.16 -17.47 -13.44
N GLN A 141 -23.29 -16.78 -13.62
CA GLN A 141 -24.54 -17.38 -14.13
C GLN A 141 -24.50 -17.59 -15.65
N GLU A 142 -23.87 -16.68 -16.39
CA GLU A 142 -23.73 -16.75 -17.86
C GLU A 142 -22.67 -17.78 -18.30
N ASN A 143 -21.64 -18.02 -17.47
CA ASN A 143 -20.61 -19.03 -17.72
C ASN A 143 -20.61 -20.13 -16.63
N PRO A 144 -21.66 -20.96 -16.52
CA PRO A 144 -21.77 -21.97 -15.46
C PRO A 144 -20.76 -23.12 -15.61
N CYS A 145 -20.07 -23.21 -16.75
CA CYS A 145 -19.12 -24.28 -17.08
C CYS A 145 -17.72 -23.70 -17.31
N SER A 146 -17.10 -23.16 -16.26
CA SER A 146 -15.65 -22.95 -16.22
C SER A 146 -15.13 -23.63 -14.95
N PRO A 147 -14.18 -24.57 -15.04
CA PRO A 147 -13.67 -25.27 -13.87
C PRO A 147 -12.75 -24.34 -13.08
N GLY A 148 -13.33 -23.54 -12.18
CA GLY A 148 -12.61 -22.72 -11.22
C GLY A 148 -12.65 -23.37 -9.84
N THR A 149 -11.61 -24.13 -9.51
CA THR A 149 -11.15 -24.54 -8.17
C THR A 149 -12.21 -24.48 -7.05
N GLY A 150 -13.19 -25.39 -7.13
CA GLY A 150 -13.97 -25.79 -5.97
C GLY A 150 -13.05 -26.63 -5.09
N SER A 151 -12.64 -26.07 -3.96
CA SER A 151 -12.16 -26.88 -2.85
C SER A 151 -13.26 -27.88 -2.49
N ASP A 152 -12.84 -29.14 -2.36
CA ASP A 152 -13.62 -30.25 -1.87
C ASP A 152 -14.51 -29.82 -0.70
N ARG A 153 -15.79 -30.20 -0.77
CA ARG A 153 -16.64 -30.32 0.42
C ARG A 153 -17.10 -31.78 0.52
N PRO A 154 -17.15 -32.31 1.75
CA PRO A 154 -17.13 -33.74 2.04
C PRO A 154 -18.39 -34.48 1.59
#